data_AF-A0A435EDV3-F1
#
_entry.id   AF-A0A435EDV3-F1
#
_cell.length_a   1.000
_cell.length_b   1.000
_cell.length_c   1.000
_cell.angle_alpha   90.00
_cell.angle_beta   90.00
_cell.angle_gamma   90.00
#
_symmetry.space_group_name_H-M   'P 1'
#
loop_
_entity.id
_entity.type
_entity.pdbx_description
1 polymer ?
#
loop_
_entity_poly.entity_id
_entity_poly.type
_entity_poly.pdbx_seq_one_letter_code
_entity_poly.pdbx_strand_id
1 'polypeptide(L)'
;MMMRPNSATTFSNFDHLPHTLPKVLGFPADAVLKTDRRGVAFPQDLIAAHIDIFAEGRAKELLITPNGVRIVWLLAEAERARYGVFRQAAFGDAGLDPALIERLLEAASTLRQAINRHERQAA
;
A
#
# COMPACT_ATOMS: atom_id res chain seq x y z
N MET A 1 4.35 -3.63 -1.05
CA MET A 1 4.73 -2.43 -1.83
C MET A 1 4.47 -1.20 -1.00
N MET A 2 5.40 -0.24 -0.99
CA MET A 2 5.25 1.02 -0.28
C MET A 2 5.55 2.21 -1.20
N MET A 3 4.79 3.29 -1.06
CA MET A 3 5.00 4.56 -1.75
C MET A 3 6.00 5.42 -0.98
N ARG A 4 7.04 5.91 -1.67
CA ARG A 4 8.01 6.87 -1.12
C ARG A 4 8.57 6.46 0.26
N PRO A 5 9.23 5.30 0.40
CA PRO A 5 9.75 4.80 1.68
C PRO A 5 11.02 5.54 2.14
N ASN A 6 11.02 6.88 2.09
CA ASN A 6 12.19 7.71 2.33
C ASN A 6 12.28 8.20 3.79
N SER A 7 11.41 7.71 4.66
CA SER A 7 11.29 8.16 6.05
C SER A 7 10.79 7.00 6.91
N ALA A 8 11.03 7.07 8.22
CA ALA A 8 10.63 6.02 9.14
C ALA A 8 9.12 5.72 9.04
N THR A 9 8.78 4.47 8.76
CA THR A 9 7.39 4.00 8.60
C THR A 9 6.98 3.15 9.79
N THR A 10 6.73 3.77 10.94
CA THR A 10 6.37 3.06 12.20
C THR A 10 5.10 2.22 12.12
N PHE A 11 4.24 2.47 11.12
CA PHE A 11 3.01 1.74 10.87
C PHE A 11 3.19 0.47 10.01
N SER A 12 4.41 0.19 9.53
CA SER A 12 4.69 -0.84 8.53
C SER A 12 5.93 -1.67 8.86
N ASN A 13 5.92 -2.93 8.43
CA ASN A 13 7.07 -3.84 8.49
C ASN A 13 7.98 -3.76 7.25
N PHE A 14 7.73 -2.83 6.32
CA PHE A 14 8.42 -2.74 5.03
C PHE A 14 9.95 -2.67 5.15
N ASP A 15 10.45 -1.97 6.16
CA ASP A 15 11.89 -1.83 6.40
C ASP A 15 12.56 -3.14 6.84
N HIS A 16 11.78 -4.08 7.37
CA HIS A 16 12.26 -5.41 7.77
C HIS A 16 12.25 -6.44 6.64
N LEU A 17 11.68 -6.12 5.46
CA LEU A 17 11.66 -7.01 4.32
C LEU A 17 13.04 -7.00 3.59
N PRO A 18 13.77 -8.12 3.55
CA PRO A 18 15.17 -8.17 3.10
C PRO A 18 15.36 -8.13 1.58
N HIS A 19 14.32 -8.37 0.77
CA HIS A 19 14.48 -8.53 -0.68
C HIS A 19 13.66 -7.51 -1.45
N THR A 20 14.35 -6.62 -2.17
CA THR A 20 13.73 -5.69 -3.13
C THR A 20 13.48 -6.40 -4.46
N LEU A 21 12.26 -6.27 -4.99
CA LEU A 21 11.89 -6.82 -6.29
C LEU A 21 12.04 -5.76 -7.39
N PRO A 22 12.53 -6.13 -8.59
CA PRO A 22 12.45 -5.24 -9.74
C PRO A 22 10.97 -5.01 -10.08
N LYS A 23 10.62 -3.77 -10.43
CA LYS A 23 9.26 -3.41 -10.81
C LYS A 23 9.06 -3.66 -12.31
N VAL A 24 7.97 -4.33 -12.66
CA VAL A 24 7.47 -4.37 -14.04
C VAL A 24 6.71 -3.08 -14.39
N LEU A 25 6.36 -2.91 -15.66
CA LEU A 25 5.57 -1.77 -16.14
C LEU A 25 4.20 -1.70 -15.41
N GLY A 26 3.72 -0.49 -15.14
CA GLY A 26 2.41 -0.25 -14.50
C GLY A 26 2.48 0.15 -13.03
N PHE A 27 3.58 -0.15 -12.32
CA PHE A 27 3.78 0.32 -10.95
C PHE A 27 4.16 1.81 -10.89
N PRO A 28 3.73 2.56 -9.85
CA PRO A 28 4.14 3.95 -9.67
C PRO A 28 5.66 4.09 -9.57
N ALA A 29 6.21 5.16 -10.13
CA ALA A 29 7.66 5.39 -10.20
C ALA A 29 8.32 5.44 -8.82
N ASP A 30 7.61 5.98 -7.83
CA ASP A 30 8.01 6.15 -6.43
C ASP A 30 7.59 4.98 -5.52
N ALA A 31 6.98 3.94 -6.06
CA ALA A 31 6.72 2.70 -5.33
C ALA A 31 8.00 1.86 -5.18
N VAL A 32 8.12 1.14 -4.07
CA VAL A 32 9.16 0.12 -3.89
C VAL A 32 8.50 -1.20 -3.50
N LEU A 33 8.90 -2.28 -4.16
CA LEU A 33 8.39 -3.62 -3.92
C LEU A 33 9.43 -4.39 -3.12
N LYS A 34 8.99 -5.00 -2.02
CA LYS A 34 9.82 -5.86 -1.18
C LYS A 34 9.08 -7.12 -0.77
N THR A 35 9.85 -8.15 -0.44
CA THR A 35 9.38 -9.45 0.05
C THR A 35 10.35 -10.02 1.09
N ASP A 36 9.86 -10.95 1.91
CA ASP A 36 10.63 -11.79 2.82
C ASP A 36 11.06 -13.12 2.19
N ARG A 37 10.57 -13.45 0.99
CA ARG A 37 10.91 -14.69 0.28
C ARG A 37 11.87 -14.45 -0.88
N ARG A 38 13.05 -15.09 -0.82
CA ARG A 38 14.03 -15.06 -1.91
C ARG A 38 13.54 -15.89 -3.10
N GLY A 39 13.73 -15.36 -4.32
CA GLY A 39 13.50 -16.12 -5.56
C GLY A 39 12.03 -16.42 -5.89
N VAL A 40 11.08 -15.78 -5.20
CA VAL A 40 9.65 -15.92 -5.50
C VAL A 40 9.27 -14.97 -6.63
N ALA A 41 8.68 -15.51 -7.69
CA ALA A 41 8.01 -14.73 -8.71
C ALA A 41 6.59 -14.42 -8.22
N PHE A 42 6.34 -13.16 -7.86
CA PHE A 42 4.98 -12.66 -7.65
C PHE A 42 4.34 -12.34 -9.00
N PRO A 43 3.03 -12.56 -9.18
CA PRO A 43 2.32 -12.21 -10.40
C PRO A 43 2.17 -10.68 -10.49
N GLN A 44 3.27 -9.99 -10.80
CA GLN A 44 3.35 -8.53 -10.74
C GLN A 44 2.38 -7.86 -11.71
N ASP A 45 2.14 -8.43 -12.88
CA ASP A 45 1.16 -7.89 -13.85
C ASP A 45 -0.28 -7.95 -13.32
N LEU A 46 -0.64 -9.04 -12.62
CA LEU A 46 -1.93 -9.17 -11.94
C LEU A 46 -2.05 -8.11 -10.84
N ILE A 47 -1.01 -7.92 -10.04
CA ILE A 47 -0.99 -6.91 -8.97
C ILE A 47 -1.06 -5.50 -9.59
N ALA A 48 -0.37 -5.24 -10.69
CA ALA A 48 -0.37 -3.96 -11.40
C ALA A 48 -1.77 -3.57 -11.91
N ALA A 49 -2.65 -4.53 -12.19
CA ALA A 49 -4.04 -4.26 -12.54
C ALA A 49 -4.94 -3.85 -11.35
N HIS A 50 -4.43 -3.86 -10.11
CA HIS A 50 -5.20 -3.63 -8.88
C HIS A 50 -4.62 -2.52 -7.99
N ILE A 51 -3.73 -1.69 -8.52
CA ILE A 51 -3.03 -0.63 -7.76
C ILE A 51 -3.62 0.77 -7.97
N ASP A 52 -4.81 0.89 -8.55
CA ASP A 52 -5.50 2.18 -8.76
C ASP A 52 -5.75 2.95 -7.46
N ILE A 53 -5.80 2.26 -6.32
CA ILE A 53 -5.86 2.86 -4.98
C ILE A 53 -4.71 3.86 -4.71
N PHE A 54 -3.59 3.75 -5.44
CA PHE A 54 -2.45 4.66 -5.31
C PHE A 54 -2.59 5.96 -6.11
N ALA A 55 -3.54 6.04 -7.05
CA ALA A 55 -3.74 7.23 -7.90
C ALA A 55 -4.14 8.47 -7.09
N GLU A 56 -4.87 8.29 -5.98
CA GLU A 56 -5.29 9.40 -5.11
C GLU A 56 -4.14 9.95 -4.24
N GLY A 57 -2.95 9.31 -4.24
CA GLY A 57 -1.77 9.75 -3.48
C GLY A 57 -1.86 9.53 -1.97
N ARG A 58 -2.97 8.96 -1.48
CA ARG A 58 -3.24 8.71 -0.05
C ARG A 58 -2.86 7.30 0.39
N ALA A 59 -2.96 6.30 -0.48
CA ALA A 59 -2.46 4.97 -0.19
C ALA A 59 -0.93 5.03 0.01
N LYS A 60 -0.46 4.49 1.14
CA LYS A 60 0.95 4.46 1.51
C LYS A 60 1.56 3.09 1.32
N GLU A 61 0.79 2.03 1.57
CA GLU A 61 1.26 0.66 1.48
C GLU A 61 0.15 -0.29 1.01
N LEU A 62 0.55 -1.27 0.20
CA LEU A 62 -0.21 -2.47 -0.12
C LEU A 62 0.66 -3.67 0.27
N LEU A 63 0.22 -4.41 1.28
CA LEU A 63 0.89 -5.61 1.78
C LEU A 63 0.04 -6.84 1.41
N ILE A 64 0.70 -7.85 0.83
CA ILE A 64 0.08 -9.09 0.41
C ILE A 64 0.79 -10.21 1.17
N THR A 65 0.01 -11.03 1.87
CA THR A 65 0.50 -12.17 2.66
C THR A 65 -0.42 -13.37 2.45
N PRO A 66 -0.01 -14.59 2.83
CA PRO A 66 -0.92 -15.74 2.82
C PRO A 66 -2.18 -15.55 3.67
N ASN A 67 -2.11 -14.72 4.72
CA ASN A 67 -3.25 -14.43 5.61
C ASN A 67 -4.22 -13.39 5.02
N GLY A 68 -3.81 -12.65 3.99
CA GLY A 68 -4.66 -11.65 3.34
C GLY A 68 -3.90 -10.43 2.82
N VAL A 69 -4.69 -9.43 2.44
CA VAL A 69 -4.25 -8.16 1.87
C VAL A 69 -4.51 -7.04 2.87
N ARG A 70 -3.53 -6.16 3.07
CA ARG A 70 -3.64 -4.96 3.91
C ARG A 70 -3.32 -3.73 3.09
N ILE A 71 -4.18 -2.71 3.21
CA ILE A 71 -3.95 -1.38 2.66
C ILE A 71 -3.68 -0.43 3.82
N VAL A 72 -2.65 0.40 3.70
CA VAL A 72 -2.42 1.54 4.60
C VAL A 72 -2.80 2.82 3.86
N TRP A 73 -3.71 3.58 4.46
CA TRP A 73 -4.24 4.81 3.88
C TRP A 73 -3.98 6.00 4.80
N LEU A 74 -3.51 7.11 4.23
CA LEU A 74 -3.30 8.36 4.96
C LEU A 74 -4.63 9.11 5.10
N LEU A 75 -5.12 9.30 6.33
CA LEU A 75 -6.35 10.05 6.63
C LEU A 75 -6.16 11.57 6.71
N ALA A 76 -5.03 12.04 7.22
CA ALA A 76 -4.72 13.47 7.26
C ALA A 76 -3.22 13.67 7.49
N GLU A 77 -2.73 14.81 7.04
CA GLU A 77 -1.41 15.32 7.40
C GLU A 77 -1.58 16.53 8.30
N ALA A 78 -0.71 16.65 9.30
CA ALA A 78 -0.76 17.78 10.20
C ALA A 78 -0.44 19.08 9.45
N GLU A 79 -1.08 20.17 9.85
CA GLU A 79 -0.82 21.48 9.29
C GLU A 79 0.62 21.92 9.58
N ARG A 80 1.46 21.93 8.53
CA ARG A 80 2.91 22.14 8.67
C ARG A 80 3.25 23.52 9.23
N ALA A 81 2.53 24.57 8.83
CA ALA A 81 2.77 25.93 9.30
C ALA A 81 2.55 26.05 10.82
N ARG A 82 1.40 25.54 11.29
CA ARG A 82 1.07 25.52 12.72
C ARG A 82 2.04 24.67 13.53
N TYR A 83 2.42 23.50 13.03
CA TYR A 83 3.43 22.68 13.68
C TYR A 83 4.79 23.39 13.78
N GLY A 84 5.19 24.13 12.75
CA GLY A 84 6.46 24.85 12.72
C GLY A 84 6.61 25.88 13.83
N VAL A 85 5.52 26.59 14.17
CA VAL A 85 5.50 27.65 15.19
C VAL A 85 5.22 27.08 16.58
N PHE A 86 4.13 26.34 16.72
CA PHE A 86 3.60 25.95 18.03
C PHE A 86 4.06 24.56 18.49
N ARG A 87 4.71 23.79 17.61
CA ARG A 87 5.04 22.37 17.83
C ARG A 87 3.82 21.51 18.17
N GLN A 88 2.63 21.95 17.76
CA GLN A 88 1.38 21.24 17.93
C GLN A 88 0.91 20.69 16.58
N ALA A 89 0.70 19.38 16.52
CA ALA A 89 0.10 18.74 15.36
C ALA A 89 -1.41 18.99 15.37
N ALA A 90 -1.92 19.62 14.32
CA ALA A 90 -3.35 19.83 14.11
C ALA A 90 -3.76 19.21 12.79
N PHE A 91 -4.83 18.42 12.81
CA PHE A 91 -5.30 17.63 11.66
C PHE A 91 -6.67 18.10 11.13
N GLY A 92 -7.23 19.18 11.71
CA GLY A 92 -8.57 19.67 11.38
C GLY A 92 -9.67 18.65 11.68
N ASP A 93 -10.75 18.72 10.91
CA ASP A 93 -11.94 17.86 11.04
C ASP A 93 -11.84 16.61 10.14
N ALA A 94 -10.66 15.97 10.11
CA ALA A 94 -10.43 14.81 9.25
C ALA A 94 -11.39 13.67 9.58
N GLY A 95 -12.21 13.28 8.60
CA GLY A 95 -13.18 12.19 8.70
C GLY A 95 -12.92 11.10 7.66
N LEU A 96 -13.36 9.88 7.98
CA LEU A 96 -13.41 8.77 7.03
C LEU A 96 -14.79 8.74 6.39
N ASP A 97 -14.82 8.89 5.07
CA ASP A 97 -16.02 8.65 4.27
C ASP A 97 -16.33 7.14 4.26
N PRO A 98 -17.53 6.70 4.69
CA PRO A 98 -17.93 5.30 4.61
C PRO A 98 -17.78 4.71 3.20
N ALA A 99 -18.07 5.48 2.16
CA ALA A 99 -17.94 5.01 0.78
C ALA A 99 -16.47 4.75 0.40
N LEU A 100 -15.52 5.52 0.95
CA LEU A 100 -14.10 5.23 0.80
C LEU A 100 -13.75 3.88 1.44
N ILE A 101 -14.26 3.59 2.63
CA ILE A 101 -13.97 2.34 3.33
C ILE A 101 -14.50 1.15 2.52
N GLU A 102 -15.73 1.24 2.01
CA GLU A 102 -16.32 0.22 1.15
C GLU A 102 -15.46 -0.03 -0.10
N ARG A 103 -15.06 1.03 -0.82
CA ARG A 103 -14.17 0.91 -2.00
C ARG A 103 -12.84 0.25 -1.67
N LEU A 104 -12.21 0.60 -0.55
CA LEU A 104 -10.92 0.02 -0.15
C LEU A 104 -11.05 -1.46 0.23
N LEU A 105 -12.13 -1.84 0.92
CA LEU A 105 -12.42 -3.24 1.23
C LEU A 105 -12.70 -4.05 -0.03
N GLU A 106 -13.44 -3.49 -0.98
CA GLU A 106 -13.70 -4.12 -2.27
C GLU A 106 -12.41 -4.31 -3.08
N ALA A 107 -11.54 -3.29 -3.13
CA ALA A 107 -10.24 -3.39 -3.80
C ALA A 107 -9.37 -4.49 -3.18
N ALA A 108 -9.27 -4.54 -1.85
CA ALA A 108 -8.50 -5.58 -1.15
C ALA A 108 -9.09 -6.99 -1.38
N SER A 109 -10.42 -7.13 -1.35
CA SER A 109 -11.11 -8.39 -1.58
C SER A 109 -10.90 -8.88 -3.02
N THR A 110 -11.07 -8.00 -4.00
CA THR A 110 -10.91 -8.31 -5.43
C THR A 110 -9.49 -8.77 -5.75
N LEU A 111 -8.47 -8.06 -5.25
CA LEU A 111 -7.07 -8.47 -5.41
C LEU A 111 -6.80 -9.85 -4.77
N ARG A 112 -7.28 -10.08 -3.54
CA ARG A 112 -7.13 -11.39 -2.88
C ARG A 112 -7.77 -12.51 -3.70
N GLN A 113 -8.97 -12.28 -4.24
CA GLN A 113 -9.64 -13.27 -5.07
C GLN A 113 -8.88 -13.53 -6.38
N ALA A 114 -8.34 -12.49 -7.02
CA ALA A 114 -7.55 -12.63 -8.23
C ALA A 114 -6.29 -13.48 -7.99
N ILE A 115 -5.56 -13.22 -6.90
CA ILE A 115 -4.38 -14.00 -6.50
C ILE A 115 -4.77 -15.46 -6.25
N ASN A 116 -5.82 -15.71 -5.45
CA ASN A 116 -6.27 -17.06 -5.14
C ASN A 116 -6.68 -17.84 -6.41
N ARG A 117 -7.33 -17.18 -7.38
CA ARG A 117 -7.68 -17.81 -8.67
C ARG A 117 -6.43 -18.17 -9.47
N HIS A 118 -5.46 -17.26 -9.54
CA HIS A 118 -4.19 -17.49 -10.23
C HIS A 118 -3.41 -18.67 -9.60
N GLU A 119 -3.31 -18.74 -8.28
CA GLU A 119 -2.61 -19.84 -7.58
C GLU A 119 -3.26 -21.20 -7.86
N ARG A 120 -4.60 -21.28 -7.91
CA ARG A 120 -5.31 -22.53 -8.24
C ARG A 120 -5.11 -22.98 -9.69
N GLN A 121 -4.84 -22.07 -10.61
CA GLN A 121 -4.58 -22.39 -12.02
C GLN A 121 -3.13 -22.83 -12.27
N ALA A 122 -2.22 -22.48 -11.38
CA ALA A 122 -0.80 -22.79 -11.47
C ALA A 122 -0.40 -24.08 -10.72
N ALA A 123 -1.34 -24.71 -10.01
CA ALA A 123 -1.17 -25.96 -9.26
C ALA A 123 -1.76 -27.15 -10.03
#